data_AF-A0A0L8HNK6-F1
#
_entry.id   AF-A0A0L8HNK6-F1
#
_cell.length_a   1.000
_cell.length_b   1.000
_cell.length_c   1.000
_cell.angle_alpha   90.00
_cell.angle_beta   90.00
_cell.angle_gamma   90.00
#
_symmetry.space_group_name_H-M   'P 1'
#
loop_
_entity.id
_entity.type
_entity.pdbx_description
1 polymer ?
#
loop_
_entity_poly.entity_id
_entity_poly.type
_entity_poly.pdbx_seq_one_letter_code
_entity_poly.pdbx_strand_id
1 'polypeptide(L)'
;DPVGSVAKLAEFLGLPRNDQLFEAIADQCSFDKMKEAKPGPKLKSPNESIYRKGIVGDWKNWFTVSQEERFQVECDEFDKQSTLFSTKC
;
A
#
# COMPACT_ATOMS: atom_id res chain seq x y z
N ASP A 1 9.20 -2.50 0.09
CA ASP A 1 9.94 -3.50 -0.69
C ASP A 1 8.98 -4.64 -1.09
N PRO A 2 8.54 -4.70 -2.35
CA PRO A 2 7.65 -5.75 -2.83
C PRO A 2 8.27 -7.16 -2.82
N VAL A 3 9.54 -7.31 -3.22
CA VAL A 3 10.20 -8.63 -3.32
C VAL A 3 10.40 -9.23 -1.94
N GLY A 4 10.87 -8.44 -0.97
CA GLY A 4 10.99 -8.89 0.43
C GLY A 4 9.64 -9.25 1.05
N SER A 5 8.56 -8.55 0.70
CA SER A 5 7.21 -8.92 1.14
C SER A 5 6.76 -10.26 0.55
N VAL A 6 7.03 -10.52 -0.74
CA VAL A 6 6.75 -11.83 -1.37
C VAL A 6 7.57 -12.93 -0.71
N ALA A 7 8.84 -12.70 -0.40
CA ALA A 7 9.69 -13.67 0.29
C ALA A 7 9.15 -14.02 1.69
N LYS A 8 8.72 -13.01 2.47
CA LYS A 8 8.08 -13.22 3.78
C LYS A 8 6.78 -14.03 3.68
N LEU A 9 5.97 -13.78 2.65
CA LEU A 9 4.76 -14.56 2.39
C LEU A 9 5.08 -16.00 2.02
N ALA A 10 6.10 -16.23 1.20
CA ALA A 10 6.55 -17.57 0.85
C ALA A 10 7.04 -18.35 2.09
N GLU A 11 7.83 -17.71 2.94
CA GLU A 11 8.28 -18.26 4.22
C GLU A 11 7.09 -18.62 5.14
N PHE A 12 6.13 -17.70 5.29
CA PHE A 12 4.92 -17.94 6.08
C PHE A 12 4.10 -19.14 5.57
N LEU A 13 4.07 -19.34 4.25
CA LEU A 13 3.38 -20.48 3.62
C LEU A 13 4.22 -21.77 3.59
N GLY A 14 5.46 -21.75 4.10
CA GLY A 14 6.37 -22.90 4.08
C GLY A 14 6.88 -23.27 2.70
N LEU A 15 6.92 -22.32 1.76
CA LEU A 15 7.38 -22.53 0.39
C LEU A 15 8.91 -22.36 0.27
N PRO A 16 9.57 -23.09 -0.64
CA PRO A 16 11.00 -22.95 -0.86
C PRO A 16 11.35 -21.55 -1.40
N ARG A 17 12.51 -21.04 -1.00
CA ARG A 17 13.03 -19.76 -1.48
C ARG A 17 13.31 -19.81 -2.99
N ASN A 18 12.80 -18.82 -3.72
CA ASN A 18 13.03 -18.67 -5.16
C ASN A 18 13.03 -17.18 -5.53
N ASP A 19 14.22 -16.58 -5.53
CA ASP A 19 14.36 -15.13 -5.71
C ASP A 19 13.92 -14.66 -7.11
N GLN A 20 14.19 -15.44 -8.16
CA GLN A 20 13.73 -15.14 -9.52
C GLN A 20 12.19 -15.14 -9.62
N LEU A 21 11.54 -16.11 -8.98
CA LEU A 21 10.08 -16.16 -8.93
C LEU A 21 9.51 -15.00 -8.09
N PHE A 22 10.17 -14.62 -7.00
CA PHE A 22 9.72 -13.51 -6.16
C PHE A 22 9.82 -12.17 -6.89
N GLU A 23 10.88 -11.94 -7.67
CA GLU A 23 11.00 -10.79 -8.57
C GLU A 23 9.89 -10.78 -9.61
N ALA A 24 9.64 -11.91 -10.28
CA ALA A 24 8.59 -12.03 -11.28
C ALA A 24 7.18 -11.77 -10.70
N ILE A 25 6.90 -12.29 -9.51
CA ILE A 25 5.63 -12.03 -8.81
C ILE A 25 5.52 -10.55 -8.43
N ALA A 26 6.56 -9.97 -7.83
CA ALA A 26 6.57 -8.58 -7.43
C ALA A 26 6.34 -7.63 -8.62
N ASP A 27 6.98 -7.94 -9.75
CA ASP A 27 6.80 -7.22 -11.01
C ASP A 27 5.35 -7.32 -11.53
N GLN A 28 4.78 -8.53 -11.62
CA GLN A 28 3.38 -8.71 -12.05
C GLN A 28 2.37 -8.07 -11.09
N CYS A 29 2.69 -8.00 -9.80
CA CYS A 29 1.89 -7.30 -8.78
C CYS A 29 2.18 -5.80 -8.69
N SER A 30 2.96 -5.23 -9.61
CA SER A 30 3.14 -3.77 -9.69
C SER A 30 1.82 -3.06 -9.99
N PHE A 31 1.69 -1.83 -9.47
CA PHE A 31 0.45 -1.08 -9.59
C PHE A 31 0.02 -0.86 -11.05
N ASP A 32 0.97 -0.53 -11.92
CA ASP A 32 0.72 -0.28 -13.34
C ASP A 32 0.24 -1.55 -14.05
N LYS A 33 0.92 -2.68 -13.85
CA LYS A 33 0.52 -3.97 -14.46
C LYS A 33 -0.83 -4.44 -13.94
N MET A 34 -1.11 -4.28 -12.65
CA MET A 34 -2.42 -4.63 -12.10
C MET A 34 -3.55 -3.75 -12.66
N LYS A 35 -3.30 -2.44 -12.82
CA LYS A 35 -4.25 -1.48 -13.40
C LYS A 35 -4.57 -1.80 -14.86
N GLU A 36 -3.56 -2.22 -15.63
CA GLU A 36 -3.73 -2.66 -17.02
C GLU A 36 -4.43 -4.02 -17.14
N ALA A 37 -4.02 -5.00 -16.33
CA ALA A 37 -4.52 -6.37 -16.40
C ALA A 37 -5.98 -6.53 -15.93
N LYS A 38 -6.41 -5.70 -14.99
CA LYS A 38 -7.79 -5.66 -14.50
C LYS A 38 -8.27 -4.21 -14.47
N PRO A 39 -8.79 -3.66 -15.58
CA PRO A 39 -9.58 -2.43 -15.47
C PRO A 39 -10.75 -2.76 -14.53
N GLY A 40 -10.78 -2.14 -13.36
CA GLY A 40 -11.82 -2.42 -12.35
C GLY A 40 -13.23 -2.27 -12.92
N PRO A 41 -14.27 -2.72 -12.20
CA PRO A 41 -15.64 -2.46 -12.63
C PRO A 41 -15.79 -0.97 -12.93
N LYS A 42 -16.38 -0.64 -14.08
CA LYS A 42 -16.71 0.75 -14.40
C LYS A 42 -17.58 1.27 -13.25
N LEU A 43 -17.03 2.17 -12.44
CA LEU A 43 -17.82 2.86 -11.44
C LEU A 43 -18.88 3.72 -12.14
N LYS A 44 -19.87 4.21 -11.39
CA LYS A 44 -21.00 4.96 -11.93
C LYS A 44 -20.59 6.19 -12.77
N SER A 45 -19.34 6.64 -12.67
CA SER A 45 -18.77 7.67 -13.52
C SER A 45 -17.77 7.10 -14.55
N PRO A 46 -17.78 7.61 -15.81
CA PRO A 46 -16.95 7.10 -16.91
C PRO A 46 -15.43 7.31 -16.73
N ASN A 47 -14.99 8.06 -15.72
CA ASN A 47 -13.58 8.34 -15.44
C ASN A 47 -13.06 7.72 -14.13
N GLU A 48 -13.89 6.98 -13.39
CA GLU A 48 -13.47 6.35 -12.14
C GLU A 48 -12.93 4.94 -12.38
N SER A 49 -11.60 4.84 -12.37
CA SER A 49 -10.87 3.58 -12.19
C SER A 49 -10.77 3.26 -10.70
N ILE A 50 -10.93 1.99 -10.31
CA ILE A 50 -10.62 1.54 -8.94
C ILE A 50 -9.13 1.75 -8.61
N TYR A 51 -8.27 1.77 -9.62
CA TYR A 51 -6.85 2.08 -9.52
C TYR A 51 -6.63 3.59 -9.76
N ARG A 52 -6.53 4.36 -8.66
CA ARG A 52 -6.36 5.82 -8.70
C ARG A 52 -4.90 6.26 -8.91
N LYS A 53 -4.10 6.33 -7.84
CA LYS A 53 -2.68 6.77 -7.90
C LYS A 53 -1.66 5.70 -7.46
N GLY A 54 -2.00 4.83 -6.50
CA GLY A 54 -1.08 3.78 -6.05
C GLY A 54 0.16 4.27 -5.27
N ILE A 55 0.11 5.48 -4.71
CA ILE A 55 1.23 6.10 -3.99
C ILE A 55 0.93 6.30 -2.51
N VAL A 56 1.95 6.18 -1.67
CA VAL A 56 1.89 6.50 -0.23
C VAL A 56 2.01 8.01 -0.05
N GLY A 57 1.25 8.59 0.88
CA GLY A 57 1.36 10.01 1.24
C GLY A 57 0.50 10.97 0.42
N ASP A 58 -0.33 10.50 -0.53
CA ASP A 58 -1.20 11.39 -1.31
C ASP A 58 -2.18 12.20 -0.45
N TRP A 59 -2.47 11.76 0.78
CA TRP A 59 -3.29 12.50 1.74
C TRP A 59 -2.77 13.94 1.97
N LYS A 60 -1.45 14.16 1.91
CA LYS A 60 -0.83 15.48 2.06
C LYS A 60 -1.24 16.49 0.99
N ASN A 61 -1.68 16.02 -0.18
CA ASN A 61 -2.18 16.89 -1.25
C ASN A 61 -3.61 17.39 -0.99
N TRP A 62 -4.33 16.79 -0.04
CA TRP A 62 -5.74 17.07 0.23
C TRP A 62 -5.97 17.70 1.59
N PHE A 63 -5.02 17.55 2.50
CA PHE A 63 -5.10 18.14 3.83
C PHE A 63 -4.73 19.61 3.76
N THR A 64 -5.54 20.43 4.44
CA THR A 64 -5.09 21.76 4.86
C THR A 64 -4.18 21.63 6.08
N VAL A 65 -3.36 22.65 6.34
CA VAL A 65 -2.44 22.66 7.48
C VAL A 65 -3.17 22.40 8.81
N SER A 66 -4.33 23.04 9.02
CA SER A 66 -5.11 22.84 10.25
C SER A 66 -5.71 21.44 10.39
N GLN A 67 -6.03 20.77 9.27
CA GLN A 67 -6.50 19.38 9.30
C GLN A 67 -5.36 18.41 9.60
N GLU A 68 -4.17 18.67 9.05
CA GLU A 68 -2.97 17.88 9.34
C GLU A 68 -2.56 17.99 10.81
N GLU A 69 -2.52 19.19 11.36
CA GLU A 69 -2.23 19.41 12.78
C GLU A 69 -3.20 18.65 13.69
N ARG A 70 -4.51 18.73 13.40
CA ARG A 70 -5.51 17.98 14.15
C ARG A 70 -5.32 16.47 14.01
N PHE A 71 -5.05 15.98 12.81
CA PHE A 71 -4.86 14.56 12.56
C PHE A 71 -3.61 14.03 13.28
N GLN A 72 -2.53 14.81 13.34
CA GLN A 72 -1.31 14.44 14.05
C GLN A 72 -1.55 14.23 15.55
N VAL A 73 -2.35 15.09 16.19
CA VAL A 73 -2.71 14.92 17.61
C VAL A 73 -3.42 13.58 17.84
N GLU A 74 -4.37 13.21 16.97
CA GLU A 74 -5.08 11.93 17.09
C GLU A 74 -4.14 10.73 16.83
N CYS A 75 -3.21 10.84 15.88
CA CYS A 75 -2.19 9.83 15.65
C CYS A 75 -1.27 9.65 16.86
N ASP A 76 -0.82 10.75 17.48
CA ASP A 76 0.05 10.71 18.66
C ASP A 76 -0.67 10.07 19.86
N GLU A 77 -1.97 10.33 20.03
CA GLU A 77 -2.78 9.67 21.05
C GLU A 77 -2.96 8.17 20.78
N PHE A 78 -3.18 7.79 19.51
CA PHE A 78 -3.28 6.38 19.11
C PHE A 78 -1.96 5.63 19.38
N ASP A 79 -0.82 6.23 19.04
CA ASP A 79 0.50 5.63 19.22
C ASP A 79 0.86 5.37 20.70
N LYS A 80 0.31 6.17 21.63
CA LYS A 80 0.47 5.92 23.08
C LYS A 80 -0.29 4.67 23.54
N GLN A 81 -1.35 4.29 22.84
CA GLN A 81 -2.28 3.23 23.24
C GLN A 81 -2.09 1.94 22.45
N SER A 82 -1.28 1.96 21.38
CA SER A 82 -1.21 0.89 20.40
C SER A 82 0.22 0.62 19.94
N THR A 83 0.51 -0.64 19.65
CA THR A 83 1.76 -1.07 18.98
C THR A 83 1.52 -1.45 17.52
N LEU A 84 0.31 -1.23 16.99
CA LEU A 84 -0.12 -1.70 15.66
C LEU A 84 0.69 -1.10 14.51
N PHE A 85 1.06 0.18 14.62
CA PHE A 85 1.90 0.87 13.65
C PHE A 85 3.16 1.34 14.37
N SER A 86 4.24 0.55 14.27
CA SER A 86 5.51 0.93 14.88
C SER A 86 6.19 2.03 14.05
N THR A 87 6.34 3.22 14.62
CA THR A 87 7.19 4.31 14.11
C THR A 87 8.68 4.10 14.39
N LYS A 88 9.06 3.03 15.11
CA LYS A 88 10.45 2.58 15.18
C LYS A 88 10.83 1.91 13.86
N CYS A 89 11.35 2.69 12.93
CA CYS A 89 12.40 2.22 12.04
C CYS A 89 13.70 2.07 12.83
#